data_AF-A0A7J3R022-F1
#
_entry.id   AF-A0A7J3R022-F1
#
_cell.length_a   1.000
_cell.length_b   1.000
_cell.length_c   1.000
_cell.angle_alpha   90.00
_cell.angle_beta   90.00
_cell.angle_gamma   90.00
#
_symmetry.space_group_name_H-M   'P 1'
#
loop_
_entity.id
_entity.type
_entity.pdbx_description
1 polymer ?
#
loop_
_entity_poly.entity_id
_entity_poly.type
_entity_poly.pdbx_seq_one_letter_code
_entity_poly.pdbx_strand_id
1 'polypeptide(L)'
;MVVDHHYMQLPREVLVGKGVLHRVSELLRRLGLDKSALIVTGKRSYEVAGCKVGNILQEEGMDVDTCFVEAATLEAVLAVGEKITFSKPQVVVAVGGGTKIDVAKLSSARMHVPFISVPSTVAHDG
;
A
#
# COMPACT_ATOMS: atom_id res chain seq x y z
N MET A 1 21.61 -14.11 -35.56
CA MET A 1 21.25 -14.56 -34.20
C MET A 1 20.26 -13.56 -33.65
N VAL A 2 18.98 -13.93 -33.58
CA VAL A 2 17.95 -13.07 -32.98
C VAL A 2 18.03 -13.31 -31.48
N VAL A 3 18.29 -12.26 -30.71
CA VAL A 3 18.15 -12.31 -29.26
C VAL A 3 16.65 -12.14 -28.99
N ASP A 4 16.00 -13.18 -28.48
CA ASP A 4 14.64 -13.04 -27.94
C ASP A 4 14.75 -12.13 -26.71
N HIS A 5 14.12 -10.96 -26.77
CA HIS A 5 14.19 -9.99 -25.69
C HIS A 5 13.11 -10.32 -24.66
N HIS A 6 13.50 -10.39 -23.39
CA HIS A 6 12.57 -10.54 -22.27
C HIS A 6 12.44 -9.21 -21.54
N TYR A 7 11.25 -8.61 -21.59
CA TYR A 7 10.91 -7.42 -20.82
C TYR A 7 10.28 -7.81 -19.48
N MET A 8 10.76 -7.20 -18.39
CA MET A 8 10.18 -7.37 -17.06
C MET A 8 10.02 -6.00 -16.39
N GLN A 9 8.84 -5.75 -15.83
CA GLN A 9 8.58 -4.60 -14.98
C GLN A 9 8.54 -5.09 -13.53
N LEU A 10 9.49 -4.63 -12.73
CA LEU A 10 9.64 -5.01 -11.34
C LEU A 10 9.18 -3.87 -10.41
N PRO A 11 8.80 -4.19 -9.16
CA PRO A 11 8.65 -3.16 -8.14
C PRO A 11 9.91 -2.32 -8.01
N ARG A 12 9.75 -1.03 -7.73
CA ARG A 12 10.88 -0.10 -7.56
C ARG A 12 11.77 -0.50 -6.38
N GLU A 13 11.16 -0.96 -5.29
CA GLU A 13 11.86 -1.48 -4.12
C GLU A 13 11.09 -2.68 -3.54
N VAL A 14 11.83 -3.67 -3.02
CA VAL A 14 11.29 -4.80 -2.27
C VAL A 14 12.13 -4.95 -1.01
N LEU A 15 11.48 -4.89 0.16
CA LEU A 15 12.14 -5.04 1.46
C LEU A 15 11.62 -6.28 2.17
N VAL A 16 12.51 -7.24 2.42
CA VAL A 16 12.20 -8.51 3.09
C VAL A 16 13.14 -8.69 4.28
N GLY A 17 12.60 -9.11 5.43
CA GLY A 17 13.39 -9.40 6.62
C GLY A 17 12.55 -9.43 7.88
N LYS A 18 13.18 -9.85 8.99
CA LYS A 18 12.50 -9.84 10.29
C LYS A 18 12.32 -8.40 10.78
N GLY A 19 11.10 -8.09 11.19
CA GLY A 19 10.77 -6.80 11.79
C GLY A 19 10.63 -5.63 10.83
N VAL A 20 10.79 -5.80 9.52
CA VAL A 20 10.89 -4.72 8.49
C VAL A 20 9.77 -3.68 8.50
N LEU A 21 8.64 -3.92 9.16
CA LEU A 21 7.61 -2.89 9.40
C LEU A 21 8.18 -1.58 9.95
N HIS A 22 9.21 -1.61 10.81
CA HIS A 22 9.83 -0.38 11.36
C HIS A 22 10.57 0.46 10.31
N ARG A 23 10.81 -0.08 9.11
CA ARG A 23 11.51 0.59 8.02
C ARG A 23 10.56 1.12 6.94
N VAL A 24 9.24 1.02 7.14
CA VAL A 24 8.26 1.52 6.17
C VAL A 24 8.36 3.03 5.95
N SER A 25 8.60 3.80 7.03
CA SER A 25 8.84 5.24 6.95
C SER A 25 10.15 5.56 6.23
N GLU A 26 11.22 4.81 6.51
CA GLU A 26 12.51 4.94 5.81
C GLU A 26 12.35 4.72 4.30
N LEU A 27 11.65 3.66 3.90
CA LEU A 27 11.33 3.38 2.50
C LEU A 27 10.58 4.55 1.85
N LEU A 28 9.51 5.03 2.48
CA LEU A 28 8.72 6.15 1.96
C LEU A 28 9.54 7.43 1.82
N ARG A 29 10.38 7.74 2.81
CA ARG A 29 11.29 8.89 2.79
C ARG A 29 12.29 8.81 1.63
N ARG A 30 12.90 7.64 1.40
CA ARG A 30 13.83 7.42 0.27
C ARG A 30 13.14 7.59 -1.10
N LEU A 31 11.84 7.30 -1.16
CA LEU A 31 11.02 7.48 -2.36
C LEU A 31 10.47 8.90 -2.53
N GLY A 32 10.65 9.79 -1.54
CA GLY A 32 10.10 11.15 -1.51
C GLY A 32 8.59 11.21 -1.23
N LEU A 33 8.07 10.22 -0.51
CA LEU A 33 6.64 10.00 -0.21
C LEU A 33 6.36 10.15 1.29
N ASP A 34 6.87 11.21 1.92
CA ASP A 34 6.95 11.38 3.39
C ASP A 34 6.03 12.46 3.98
N LYS A 35 5.00 12.90 3.24
CA LYS A 35 4.04 13.91 3.74
C LYS A 35 2.67 13.33 4.10
N SER A 36 2.09 12.46 3.26
CA SER A 36 0.76 11.92 3.52
C SER A 36 0.55 10.53 2.93
N ALA A 37 -0.20 9.69 3.66
CA ALA A 37 -0.50 8.33 3.27
C ALA A 37 -1.97 7.96 3.53
N LEU A 38 -2.55 7.15 2.63
CA LEU A 38 -3.81 6.46 2.87
C LEU A 38 -3.54 4.97 3.08
N ILE A 39 -3.83 4.47 4.27
CA ILE A 39 -3.75 3.04 4.59
C ILE A 39 -5.05 2.35 4.15
N VAL A 40 -4.94 1.34 3.30
CA VAL A 40 -6.07 0.47 2.90
C VAL A 40 -5.88 -0.90 3.54
N THR A 41 -6.82 -1.31 4.38
CA THR A 41 -6.67 -2.50 5.24
C THR A 41 -8.02 -3.14 5.55
N GLY A 42 -8.03 -4.34 6.14
CA GLY A 42 -9.22 -4.91 6.79
C GLY A 42 -9.09 -4.86 8.31
N LYS A 43 -10.19 -5.02 9.06
CA LYS A 43 -10.18 -4.93 10.54
C LYS A 43 -9.09 -5.77 11.19
N ARG A 44 -9.03 -7.06 10.85
CA ARG A 44 -7.99 -7.98 11.37
C ARG A 44 -6.58 -7.59 10.91
N SER A 45 -6.42 -7.14 9.67
CA SER A 45 -5.10 -6.71 9.16
C SER A 45 -4.62 -5.42 9.83
N TYR A 46 -5.55 -4.56 10.21
CA TYR A 46 -5.27 -3.36 10.99
C TYR A 46 -4.75 -3.71 12.38
N GLU A 47 -5.42 -4.62 13.09
CA GLU A 47 -4.99 -5.12 14.40
C GLU A 47 -3.60 -5.79 14.34
N VAL A 48 -3.34 -6.56 13.29
CA VAL A 48 -2.07 -7.29 13.13
C VAL A 48 -0.91 -6.36 12.77
N ALA A 49 -1.12 -5.40 11.87
CA ALA A 49 -0.04 -4.61 11.28
C ALA A 49 -0.43 -3.17 10.93
N GLY A 50 -1.67 -2.92 10.48
CA GLY A 50 -2.06 -1.61 9.96
C GLY A 50 -1.97 -0.49 11.00
N CYS A 51 -2.37 -0.74 12.25
CA CYS A 51 -2.24 0.22 13.34
C CYS A 51 -0.77 0.58 13.59
N LYS A 52 0.12 -0.44 13.64
CA LYS A 52 1.55 -0.23 13.81
C LYS A 52 2.16 0.58 12.67
N VAL A 53 1.80 0.26 11.42
CA VAL A 53 2.24 1.03 10.25
C VAL A 53 1.79 2.49 10.37
N GLY A 54 0.51 2.73 10.68
CA GLY A 54 -0.02 4.08 10.89
C GLY A 54 0.75 4.87 11.94
N ASN A 55 0.97 4.29 13.12
CA ASN A 55 1.70 4.94 14.20
C ASN A 55 3.13 5.32 13.79
N ILE A 56 3.87 4.41 13.14
CA ILE A 56 5.24 4.68 12.67
C ILE A 56 5.26 5.88 11.70
N LEU A 57 4.31 5.94 10.77
CA LEU A 57 4.25 7.03 9.80
C LEU A 57 3.87 8.37 10.47
N GLN A 58 2.92 8.33 11.42
CA GLN A 58 2.52 9.52 12.19
C GLN A 58 3.63 10.03 13.11
N GLU A 59 4.37 9.15 13.78
CA GLU A 59 5.54 9.49 14.61
C GLU A 59 6.64 10.20 13.79
N GLU A 60 6.74 9.88 12.50
CA GLU A 60 7.66 10.52 11.55
C GLU A 60 7.08 11.80 10.92
N GLY A 61 5.90 12.24 11.37
CA GLY A 61 5.27 13.50 10.98
C GLY A 61 4.36 13.44 9.75
N MET A 62 4.01 12.25 9.27
CA MET A 62 3.09 12.11 8.13
C MET A 62 1.63 12.30 8.53
N ASP A 63 0.84 12.88 7.63
CA ASP A 63 -0.63 12.82 7.71
C ASP A 63 -1.13 11.46 7.23
N VAL A 64 -1.84 10.72 8.08
CA VAL A 64 -2.21 9.33 7.82
C VAL A 64 -3.70 9.14 8.01
N ASP A 65 -4.37 8.72 6.94
CA ASP A 65 -5.76 8.32 6.95
C ASP A 65 -5.88 6.80 6.74
N THR A 66 -7.01 6.21 7.14
CA THR A 66 -7.25 4.76 7.03
C THR A 66 -8.61 4.48 6.38
N CYS A 67 -8.63 3.55 5.43
CA CYS A 67 -9.82 3.04 4.77
C CYS A 67 -9.93 1.52 5.00
N PHE A 68 -11.09 1.08 5.48
CA PHE A 68 -11.36 -0.33 5.76
C PHE A 68 -12.07 -1.00 4.57
N VAL A 69 -11.51 -2.12 4.10
CA VAL A 69 -11.99 -2.91 2.96
C VAL A 69 -12.13 -4.37 3.39
N GLU A 70 -13.36 -4.89 3.28
CA GLU A 70 -13.67 -6.27 3.62
C GLU A 70 -13.61 -7.20 2.40
N ALA A 71 -14.05 -6.73 1.23
CA ALA A 71 -14.16 -7.52 0.00
C ALA A 71 -13.55 -6.80 -1.22
N ALA A 72 -13.08 -7.59 -2.20
CA ALA A 72 -12.51 -7.09 -3.44
C ALA A 72 -13.60 -6.91 -4.48
N THR A 73 -14.39 -5.85 -4.32
CA THR A 73 -15.47 -5.49 -5.26
C THR A 73 -15.16 -4.18 -5.97
N LEU A 74 -15.87 -3.92 -7.07
CA LEU A 74 -15.74 -2.66 -7.80
C LEU A 74 -16.16 -1.47 -6.94
N GLU A 75 -17.19 -1.64 -6.10
CA GLU A 75 -17.67 -0.62 -5.17
C GLU A 75 -16.58 -0.26 -4.16
N ALA A 76 -15.85 -1.24 -3.63
CA ALA A 76 -14.72 -0.98 -2.74
C ALA A 76 -13.61 -0.19 -3.45
N VAL A 77 -13.30 -0.53 -4.71
CA VAL A 77 -12.31 0.18 -5.53
C VAL A 77 -12.73 1.64 -5.76
N LEU A 78 -14.00 1.87 -6.07
CA LEU A 78 -14.55 3.21 -6.26
C LEU A 78 -14.53 4.02 -4.97
N ALA A 79 -14.96 3.44 -3.84
CA ALA A 79 -14.95 4.11 -2.54
C ALA A 79 -13.53 4.50 -2.10
N VAL A 80 -12.54 3.62 -2.32
CA VAL A 80 -11.13 3.95 -2.06
C VAL A 80 -10.65 5.04 -3.02
N GLY A 81 -11.08 5.04 -4.29
CA GLY A 81 -10.79 6.10 -5.26
C GLY A 81 -11.35 7.47 -4.85
N GLU A 82 -12.58 7.51 -4.35
CA GLU A 82 -13.19 8.72 -3.78
C GLU A 82 -12.40 9.24 -2.58
N LYS A 83 -11.99 8.33 -1.69
CA LYS A 83 -11.15 8.66 -0.54
C LYS A 83 -9.81 9.27 -0.98
N ILE A 84 -9.14 8.67 -1.98
CA ILE A 84 -7.90 9.22 -2.57
C ILE A 84 -8.14 10.61 -3.15
N THR A 85 -9.26 10.83 -3.85
CA THR A 85 -9.60 12.13 -4.44
C THR A 85 -9.77 13.21 -3.37
N PHE A 86 -10.40 12.84 -2.24
CA PHE A 86 -10.68 13.76 -1.14
C PHE A 86 -9.43 14.07 -0.31
N SER A 87 -8.69 13.04 0.14
CA SER A 87 -7.53 13.23 1.03
C SER A 87 -6.23 13.52 0.29
N LYS A 88 -6.15 13.28 -1.02
CA LYS A 88 -4.98 13.50 -1.88
C LYS A 88 -3.67 12.99 -1.25
N PRO A 89 -3.61 11.72 -0.85
CA PRO A 89 -2.41 11.15 -0.24
C PRO A 89 -1.27 11.11 -1.27
N GLN A 90 -0.03 11.27 -0.82
CA GLN A 90 1.12 11.03 -1.71
C GLN A 90 1.30 9.55 -2.04
N VAL A 91 0.82 8.65 -1.19
CA VAL A 91 0.97 7.21 -1.34
C VAL A 91 -0.23 6.46 -0.76
N VAL A 92 -0.62 5.37 -1.42
CA VAL A 92 -1.56 4.38 -0.88
C VAL A 92 -0.75 3.20 -0.34
N VAL A 93 -0.98 2.85 0.93
CA VAL A 93 -0.31 1.73 1.61
C VAL A 93 -1.33 0.65 1.89
N ALA A 94 -1.29 -0.46 1.15
CA ALA A 94 -2.11 -1.63 1.47
C ALA A 94 -1.48 -2.44 2.59
N VAL A 95 -2.23 -2.71 3.66
CA VAL A 95 -1.81 -3.62 4.73
C VAL A 95 -2.82 -4.76 4.84
N GLY A 96 -2.41 -5.99 4.51
CA GLY A 96 -3.35 -7.10 4.50
C GLY A 96 -2.97 -8.24 3.55
N GLY A 97 -3.94 -9.10 3.26
CA GLY A 97 -3.83 -10.12 2.20
C GLY A 97 -4.29 -9.60 0.83
N GLY A 98 -4.33 -10.50 -0.16
CA GLY A 98 -4.60 -10.18 -1.59
C GLY A 98 -5.78 -9.24 -1.82
N THR A 99 -6.92 -9.48 -1.17
CA THR A 99 -8.11 -8.60 -1.28
C THR A 99 -7.81 -7.11 -1.05
N LYS A 100 -6.99 -6.78 -0.04
CA LYS A 100 -6.70 -5.39 0.36
C LYS A 100 -5.69 -4.79 -0.62
N ILE A 101 -4.72 -5.61 -1.02
CA ILE A 101 -3.68 -5.28 -1.98
C ILE A 101 -4.30 -4.99 -3.35
N ASP A 102 -5.19 -5.86 -3.86
CA ASP A 102 -5.81 -5.71 -5.17
C ASP A 102 -6.68 -4.47 -5.25
N VAL A 103 -7.52 -4.23 -4.23
CA VAL A 103 -8.36 -3.03 -4.18
C VAL A 103 -7.50 -1.78 -4.17
N ALA A 104 -6.50 -1.72 -3.29
CA ALA A 104 -5.62 -0.55 -3.20
C ALA A 104 -4.77 -0.35 -4.48
N LYS A 105 -4.24 -1.42 -5.08
CA LYS A 105 -3.45 -1.39 -6.32
C LYS A 105 -4.29 -0.88 -7.48
N LEU A 106 -5.52 -1.39 -7.64
CA LEU A 106 -6.41 -0.94 -8.71
C LEU A 106 -6.90 0.50 -8.50
N SER A 107 -7.27 0.87 -7.27
CA SER A 107 -7.68 2.25 -6.96
C SER A 107 -6.54 3.24 -7.17
N SER A 108 -5.36 2.96 -6.62
CA SER A 108 -4.18 3.84 -6.76
C SER A 108 -3.74 4.00 -8.21
N ALA A 109 -3.74 2.91 -9.00
CA ALA A 109 -3.44 2.96 -10.42
C ALA A 109 -4.42 3.85 -11.20
N ARG A 110 -5.73 3.74 -10.93
CA ARG A 110 -6.76 4.59 -11.55
C ARG A 110 -6.61 6.07 -11.18
N MET A 111 -6.15 6.34 -9.96
CA MET A 111 -5.96 7.70 -9.44
C MET A 111 -4.55 8.26 -9.68
N HIS A 112 -3.67 7.49 -10.34
CA HIS A 112 -2.26 7.86 -10.56
C HIS A 112 -1.49 8.20 -9.28
N VAL A 113 -1.77 7.48 -8.19
CA VAL A 113 -1.08 7.64 -6.90
C VAL A 113 -0.11 6.47 -6.69
N PRO A 114 1.12 6.73 -6.21
CA PRO A 114 2.04 5.68 -5.80
C PRO A 114 1.42 4.65 -4.84
N PHE A 115 1.85 3.40 -4.97
CA PHE A 115 1.32 2.27 -4.22
C PHE A 115 2.43 1.46 -3.54
N ILE A 116 2.19 1.07 -2.30
CA ILE A 116 3.03 0.12 -1.55
C ILE A 116 2.15 -0.94 -0.92
N SER A 117 2.55 -2.21 -1.00
CA SER A 117 1.94 -3.30 -0.24
C SER A 117 2.80 -3.70 0.96
N VAL A 118 2.12 -3.99 2.07
CA VAL A 118 2.67 -4.59 3.30
C VAL A 118 1.85 -5.87 3.56
N PRO A 119 2.22 -6.99 2.92
CA PRO A 119 1.45 -8.22 3.03
C PRO A 119 1.49 -8.78 4.46
N SER A 120 0.33 -9.08 5.03
CA SER A 120 0.22 -9.70 6.37
C SER A 120 0.01 -11.22 6.32
N THR A 121 -0.12 -11.77 5.13
CA THR A 121 -0.26 -13.20 4.87
C THR A 121 0.62 -13.59 3.68
N VAL A 122 1.30 -14.74 3.77
CA VAL A 122 1.93 -15.39 2.62
C VAL A 122 0.87 -16.27 1.95
N ALA A 123 -0.04 -15.64 1.22
CA ALA A 123 -1.14 -16.33 0.54
C ALA A 123 -1.21 -15.84 -0.91
N HIS A 124 -0.45 -16.54 -1.76
CA HIS A 124 -0.35 -16.43 -3.22
C HIS A 124 0.33 -15.18 -3.81
N ASP A 125 0.93 -15.39 -4.98
CA ASP A 125 1.80 -14.47 -5.73
C ASP A 125 0.97 -13.50 -6.59
N GLY A 126 0.34 -12.49 -5.97
CA GLY A 126 -0.49 -11.45 -6.65
C GLY A 126 0.17 -10.08 -6.78
#